data_AF-A0AB38VJ78-F1
#
_entry.id   AF-A0AB38VJ78-F1
#
_cell.length_a   1.000
_cell.length_b   1.000
_cell.length_c   1.000
_cell.angle_alpha   90.00
_cell.angle_beta   90.00
_cell.angle_gamma   90.00
#
_symmetry.space_group_name_H-M   'P 1'
#
loop_
_entity.id
_entity.type
_entity.pdbx_description
1 polymer ?
#
loop_
_entity_poly.entity_id
_entity_poly.type
_entity_poly.pdbx_seq_one_letter_code
_entity_poly.pdbx_strand_id
1 'polypeptide(L)' 'MINMAHLYIDDFENELTLQYANTLFGFQNIHNEAQPIQGKSMYGGKISLKRFFDELILQSKTF' A
#
# COMPACT_ATOMS: atom_id res chain seq x y z
N MET A 1 3.84 4.15 3.93
CA MET A 1 2.78 3.94 2.92
C MET A 1 2.70 5.09 1.93
N ILE A 2 2.96 6.33 2.36
CA ILE A 2 3.03 7.55 1.54
C ILE A 2 3.65 7.36 0.14
N ASN A 3 4.87 6.81 0.02
CA ASN A 3 5.52 6.63 -1.29
C ASN A 3 4.71 5.71 -2.23
N MET A 4 4.16 4.63 -1.68
CA MET A 4 3.35 3.68 -2.42
C MET A 4 2.00 4.28 -2.85
N ALA A 5 1.44 5.15 -2.01
CA ALA A 5 0.23 5.89 -2.34
C ALA A 5 0.47 6.92 -3.45
N HIS A 6 1.64 7.57 -3.50
CA HIS A 6 2.02 8.43 -4.62
C HIS A 6 2.15 7.63 -5.92
N LEU A 7 2.87 6.49 -5.90
CA LEU A 7 2.99 5.61 -7.08
C LEU A 7 1.62 5.14 -7.59
N TYR A 8 0.71 4.79 -6.68
CA TYR A 8 -0.66 4.43 -7.02
C TYR A 8 -1.47 5.59 -7.60
N ILE A 9 -1.26 6.83 -7.13
CA ILE A 9 -1.95 8.02 -7.68
C ILE A 9 -1.40 8.34 -9.07
N ASP A 10 -0.08 8.24 -9.26
CA ASP A 10 0.61 8.58 -10.50
C ASP A 10 0.32 7.58 -11.63
N ASP A 11 0.23 6.28 -11.29
CA ASP A 11 -0.06 5.19 -12.24
C ASP A 11 -0.86 4.06 -11.55
N PHE A 12 -2.18 4.22 -11.48
CA PHE A 12 -3.06 3.29 -10.76
C PHE A 12 -3.23 1.94 -11.46
N GLU A 13 -2.87 1.83 -12.74
CA GLU A 13 -2.94 0.59 -13.54
C GLU A 13 -1.64 -0.21 -13.48
N ASN A 14 -0.61 0.34 -12.85
CA ASN A 14 0.69 -0.30 -12.73
C ASN A 14 0.58 -1.61 -11.93
N GLU A 15 0.62 -2.74 -12.63
CA GLU A 15 0.44 -4.08 -12.05
C GLU A 15 1.47 -4.38 -10.95
N LEU A 16 2.72 -3.96 -11.13
CA LEU A 16 3.78 -4.14 -10.13
C LEU A 16 3.45 -3.36 -8.85
N THR A 17 3.06 -2.08 -9.00
CA THR A 17 2.68 -1.24 -7.87
C THR A 17 1.47 -1.83 -7.14
N LEU A 18 0.44 -2.26 -7.87
CA LEU A 18 -0.75 -2.90 -7.30
C LEU A 18 -0.41 -4.20 -6.57
N GLN A 19 0.45 -5.04 -7.15
CA GLN A 19 0.88 -6.31 -6.56
C GLN A 19 1.63 -6.07 -5.24
N TYR A 20 2.64 -5.21 -5.24
CA TYR A 20 3.40 -4.90 -4.02
C TYR A 20 2.54 -4.20 -2.96
N ALA A 21 1.70 -3.26 -3.38
CA ALA A 21 0.74 -2.58 -2.50
C ALA A 21 -0.20 -3.57 -1.82
N ASN A 22 -0.79 -4.47 -2.59
CA ASN A 22 -1.72 -5.45 -2.07
C ASN A 22 -1.05 -6.47 -1.13
N THR A 23 0.15 -6.91 -1.50
CA THR A 23 0.92 -7.90 -0.73
C THR A 23 1.34 -7.35 0.63
N LEU A 24 2.01 -6.19 0.65
CA LEU A 24 2.63 -5.67 1.88
C LEU A 24 1.65 -4.89 2.75
N PHE A 25 0.77 -4.11 2.13
CA PHE A 25 -0.06 -3.14 2.84
C PHE A 25 -1.56 -3.45 2.73
N GLY A 26 -1.97 -4.24 1.74
CA GLY A 26 -3.36 -4.41 1.35
C GLY A 26 -3.86 -3.21 0.53
N PHE A 27 -4.52 -3.49 -0.58
CA PHE A 27 -4.99 -2.47 -1.52
C PHE A 27 -5.80 -1.34 -0.85
N GLN A 28 -6.73 -1.71 0.05
CA GLN A 28 -7.58 -0.73 0.74
C GLN A 28 -6.77 0.27 1.58
N ASN A 29 -5.65 -0.15 2.17
CA ASN A 29 -4.83 0.76 2.97
C ASN A 29 -4.09 1.76 2.08
N ILE A 30 -3.60 1.34 0.91
CA ILE A 30 -2.97 2.25 -0.05
C ILE A 30 -4.01 3.21 -0.64
N HIS A 31 -5.19 2.71 -0.99
CA HIS A 31 -6.28 3.57 -1.45
C HIS A 31 -6.68 4.60 -0.38
N ASN A 32 -6.82 4.19 0.87
CA ASN A 32 -7.13 5.10 1.98
C ASN A 32 -6.00 6.11 2.24
N GLU A 33 -4.74 5.70 2.08
CA GLU A 33 -3.58 6.59 2.19
C GLU A 33 -3.53 7.62 1.05
N ALA A 34 -4.06 7.28 -0.13
CA ALA A 34 -4.16 8.18 -1.27
C ALA A 34 -5.22 9.27 -1.10
N GLN A 35 -6.26 9.04 -0.30
CA GLN A 35 -7.34 10.02 -0.05
C GLN A 35 -6.84 11.34 0.59
N PRO A 36 -6.07 11.33 1.71
CA PRO A 36 -5.54 12.56 2.29
C PRO A 36 -4.51 13.26 1.41
N ILE A 37 -3.72 12.51 0.63
CA ILE A 37 -2.77 13.09 -0.35
C ILE A 37 -3.52 13.93 -1.40
N GLN A 38 -4.72 13.48 -1.80
CA GLN A 38 -5.59 14.19 -2.74
C GLN A 38 -6.52 15.22 -2.07
N GLY A 39 -6.43 15.44 -0.76
CA GLY A 39 -7.30 16.36 -0.02
C GLY A 39 -8.75 15.86 0.16
N LYS A 40 -9.02 14.58 -0.08
CA LYS A 40 -10.37 13.97 -0.01
C LYS A 40 -10.74 13.43 1.38
N SER A 41 -9.76 13.26 2.27
CA SER A 41 -9.95 12.74 3.63
C SER A 41 -8.95 13.38 4.60
N MET A 42 -9.29 13.41 5.88
CA MET A 42 -8.37 13.79 6.96
C MET A 42 -7.58 12.59 7.53
N TYR A 43 -7.99 11.38 7.15
CA TYR A 43 -7.44 10.12 7.66
C TYR A 43 -6.89 9.26 6.52
N GLY A 44 -5.73 8.65 6.76
CA GLY A 44 -5.05 7.74 5.83
C GLY A 44 -5.31 6.26 6.10
N GLY A 45 -4.52 5.41 5.44
CA GLY A 45 -4.56 3.97 5.63
C GLY A 45 -3.99 3.56 6.99
N LYS A 46 -4.49 2.47 7.57
CA LYS A 46 -3.98 1.95 8.85
C LYS A 46 -3.68 0.46 8.73
N ILE A 47 -2.40 0.13 8.71
CA ILE A 47 -1.92 -1.25 8.63
C ILE A 47 -1.65 -1.83 10.01
N SER A 48 -1.79 -3.16 10.11
CA SER A 48 -1.22 -3.92 11.21
C SER A 48 0.25 -4.15 10.95
N LEU A 49 1.13 -3.68 11.84
CA LEU A 49 2.57 -3.93 11.75
C LEU A 49 2.88 -5.43 11.76
N LYS A 50 2.13 -6.21 12.54
CA LYS A 50 2.27 -7.66 12.56
C LYS A 50 2.06 -8.25 11.16
N ARG A 51 0.93 -7.93 10.52
CA ARG A 51 0.62 -8.42 9.17
C ARG A 51 1.68 -7.98 8.17
N PHE A 52 2.12 -6.72 8.23
CA PHE A 52 3.17 -6.22 7.34
C PHE A 52 4.46 -7.04 7.46
N PHE A 53 4.94 -7.31 8.68
CA PHE A 53 6.14 -8.13 8.89
C PHE A 53 5.93 -9.59 8.48
N ASP A 54 4.75 -10.16 8.73
CA ASP A 54 4.42 -11.53 8.31
C ASP A 54 4.50 -11.66 6.77
N GLU A 55 3.89 -10.72 6.03
CA GLU A 55 3.93 -10.67 4.56
C GLU A 55 5.35 -10.41 4.04
N LEU A 56 6.11 -9.52 4.69
CA LEU A 56 7.50 -9.23 4.32
C LEU A 56 8.41 -10.46 4.46
N ILE A 57 8.27 -11.21 5.55
CA ILE A 57 9.02 -12.45 5.78
C ILE A 57 8.63 -13.51 4.74
N LEU A 58 7.34 -13.60 4.39
CA LEU A 58 6.87 -14.53 3.37
C LEU A 58 7.50 -14.22 2.00
N GLN A 59 7.53 -12.94 1.61
CA GLN A 59 8.17 -12.49 0.38
C GLN A 59 9.66 -12.82 0.37
N SER A 60 10.38 -12.62 1.48
CA SER A 60 11.79 -12.98 1.62
C SER A 60 12.11 -14.47 1.41
N LYS A 61 11.13 -15.38 1.60
CA LYS A 61 11.33 -16.82 1.44
C LYS A 61 11.01 -17.34 0.05
N THR A 62 10.36 -16.51 -0.76
CA THR A 62 9.88 -16.87 -2.10
C THR A 62 10.90 -16.47 -3.18
N PHE A 63 11.94 -15.71 -2.80
CA PHE A 63 13.17 -15.47 -3.56
C PHE A 63 14.31 -16.35 -3.02
#